data_AF-A0A535YVC8-F1
#
_entry.id   AF-A0A535YVC8-F1
#
_cell.length_a   1.000
_cell.length_b   1.000
_cell.length_c   1.000
_cell.angle_alpha   90.00
_cell.angle_beta   90.00
_cell.angle_gamma   90.00
#
_symmetry.space_group_name_H-M   'P 1'
#
loop_
_entity.id
_entity.type
_entity.pdbx_description
1 polymer ?
#
loop_
_entity_poly.entity_id
_entity_poly.type
_entity_poly.pdbx_seq_one_letter_code
_entity_poly.pdbx_strand_id
1 'polypeptide(L)'
;MKTLAKLLYVEADEEITDLVDRLRDLSLEDEVTFVVPERARALQSAMSFRLLKRYADSYGKKVNLVSADPRLQAMALEGGFTTFPTMAAYEIGTQVHQPASVDEEETPATPARRPAAQTESIGGGVATLERPRQASVTSAQAKKALPRPSLPSGPPLRVYRPYLIGAGVLIVLGLLGAILYLPTASTTLLVSGTPIKQDITLNGAQGAQTSGDQFATQAVHASQQQSLPGTATNQKQIAAVAASGSVTFSLSCFLCMEPLPKGLVVETGDGSQKFATQKAVTLVGPSSSASVPIVAQTAGTAANVGANQITKIEGNGDDNLGVTNPNATTGGVDPRTATTVQQSDIDSVRDTYAKDAIPQVQDQLNSKAQGKKLVLVGTGVQATATADHKVGDEVTGMTVTITVSGDGVVFDEKAVQGLLKAALAHKLPPGNQLTSENTKLTYEVASSTKDGHVTLNGHASGFYTPVFLQSAIRSHLKGMSPSSAHAFLQSLPNVVDARIIQSPYGLPWLPLFSSRISLKIQEVASPSSS
;
A
#
# COMPACT_ATOMS: atom_id res chain seq x y z
N MET A 1 5.17 25.06 27.62
CA MET A 1 5.49 25.00 26.17
C MET A 1 4.22 24.55 25.47
N LYS A 2 3.65 25.36 24.56
CA LYS A 2 2.52 24.94 23.72
C LYS A 2 3.08 23.97 22.68
N THR A 3 2.74 22.69 22.78
CA THR A 3 3.01 21.70 21.74
C THR A 3 2.30 22.13 20.46
N LEU A 4 3.04 22.18 19.35
CA LEU A 4 2.49 22.53 18.05
C LEU A 4 1.52 21.41 17.63
N ALA A 5 0.23 21.72 17.58
CA ALA A 5 -0.77 20.80 17.07
C ALA A 5 -0.52 20.59 15.56
N LYS A 6 -0.33 19.34 15.13
CA LYS A 6 -0.20 19.02 13.71
C LYS A 6 -1.57 18.94 13.07
N LEU A 7 -1.72 19.65 11.95
CA LEU A 7 -2.90 19.57 11.11
C LEU A 7 -2.76 18.42 10.11
N LEU A 8 -3.81 17.60 10.03
CA LEU A 8 -3.97 16.54 9.05
C LEU A 8 -5.25 16.78 8.27
N TYR A 9 -5.14 16.85 6.96
CA TYR A 9 -6.30 16.92 6.07
C TYR A 9 -6.75 15.50 5.74
N VAL A 10 -8.03 15.21 5.99
CA VAL A 10 -8.63 13.91 5.67
C VAL A 10 -9.20 13.97 4.26
N GLU A 11 -8.87 12.98 3.43
CA GLU A 11 -9.42 12.89 2.08
C GLU A 11 -10.86 12.34 2.11
N ALA A 12 -11.68 12.66 1.11
CA ALA A 12 -13.11 12.34 1.13
C ALA A 12 -13.40 10.83 1.03
N ASP A 13 -12.49 10.07 0.40
CA ASP A 13 -12.52 8.64 0.17
C ASP A 13 -11.72 7.81 1.20
N GLU A 14 -11.00 8.47 2.10
CA GLU A 14 -10.20 7.84 3.15
C GLU A 14 -11.07 7.01 4.11
N GLU A 15 -10.57 5.84 4.55
CA GLU A 15 -11.27 4.95 5.49
C GLU A 15 -10.79 5.14 6.94
N ILE A 16 -11.57 4.64 7.90
CA ILE A 16 -11.26 4.80 9.33
C ILE A 16 -9.94 4.12 9.72
N THR A 17 -9.57 3.04 9.04
CA THR A 17 -8.32 2.31 9.24
C THR A 17 -7.12 3.17 8.87
N ASP A 18 -7.22 3.94 7.79
CA ASP A 18 -6.15 4.82 7.31
C ASP A 18 -5.88 5.96 8.31
N LEU A 19 -6.95 6.51 8.89
CA LEU A 19 -6.83 7.51 9.97
C LEU A 19 -6.18 6.95 11.23
N VAL A 20 -6.47 5.69 11.59
CA VAL A 20 -5.87 5.03 12.76
C VAL A 20 -4.39 4.72 12.52
N ASP A 21 -4.02 4.28 11.32
CA ASP A 21 -2.62 4.03 10.95
C ASP A 21 -1.82 5.34 10.92
N ARG A 22 -2.37 6.43 10.35
CA ARG A 22 -1.75 7.77 10.41
C ARG A 22 -1.59 8.26 11.85
N LEU A 23 -2.56 7.99 12.73
CA LEU A 23 -2.48 8.36 14.14
C LEU A 23 -1.38 7.58 14.89
N ARG A 24 -1.16 6.30 14.54
CA ARG A 24 -0.07 5.46 15.07
C ARG A 24 1.31 5.97 14.65
N ASP A 25 1.46 6.30 13.37
CA ASP A 25 2.74 6.71 12.79
C ASP A 25 3.21 8.08 13.31
N LEU A 26 2.30 8.88 13.87
CA LEU A 26 2.58 10.19 14.46
C LEU A 26 3.02 10.11 15.93
N SER A 27 4.01 9.28 16.24
CA SER A 27 4.38 8.96 17.63
C SER A 27 4.94 10.13 18.46
N LEU A 28 5.39 11.23 17.82
CA LEU A 28 6.09 12.36 18.46
C LEU A 28 5.19 13.54 18.90
N GLU A 29 3.89 13.50 18.61
CA GLU A 29 2.98 14.62 18.83
C GLU A 29 1.85 14.27 19.81
N ASP A 30 1.67 15.10 20.83
CA ASP A 30 0.66 14.91 21.88
C ASP A 30 -0.73 15.45 21.49
N GLU A 31 -0.79 16.30 20.45
CA GLU A 31 -2.01 16.96 19.99
C GLU A 31 -2.09 16.95 18.45
N VAL A 32 -3.18 16.37 17.92
CA VAL A 32 -3.41 16.19 16.48
C VAL A 32 -4.76 16.77 16.10
N THR A 33 -4.84 17.52 15.00
CA THR A 33 -6.08 18.15 14.52
C THR A 33 -6.43 17.64 13.14
N PHE A 34 -7.59 17.00 12.99
CA PHE A 34 -8.09 16.53 11.70
C PHE A 34 -9.03 17.57 11.08
N VAL A 35 -8.73 17.99 9.85
CA VAL A 35 -9.62 18.81 9.02
C VAL A 35 -10.39 17.86 8.11
N VAL A 36 -11.70 17.75 8.35
CA VAL A 36 -12.56 16.75 7.70
C VAL A 36 -13.54 17.42 6.74
N PRO A 37 -13.45 17.12 5.44
CA PRO A 37 -14.34 17.67 4.43
C PRO A 37 -15.77 17.12 4.59
N GLU A 38 -16.73 17.84 4.00
CA GLU A 38 -18.12 17.38 3.93
C GLU A 38 -18.17 16.01 3.23
N ARG A 39 -18.83 15.03 3.86
CA ARG A 39 -19.00 13.63 3.37
C ARG A 39 -17.78 12.69 3.42
N ALA A 40 -16.77 12.94 4.26
CA ALA A 40 -15.66 11.99 4.43
C ALA A 40 -16.13 10.58 4.82
N ARG A 41 -15.71 9.55 4.06
CA ARG A 41 -16.09 8.14 4.27
C ARG A 41 -15.67 7.59 5.63
N ALA A 42 -14.49 7.94 6.11
CA ALA A 42 -13.95 7.46 7.37
C ALA A 42 -14.83 7.76 8.61
N LEU A 43 -15.63 8.83 8.56
CA LEU A 43 -16.29 9.42 9.73
C LEU A 43 -17.81 9.59 9.56
N GLN A 44 -18.45 8.67 8.82
CA GLN A 44 -19.89 8.70 8.56
C GLN A 44 -20.77 8.14 9.71
N SER A 45 -20.18 7.49 10.71
CA SER A 45 -20.91 6.83 11.81
C SER A 45 -20.37 7.24 13.18
N ALA A 46 -21.27 7.40 14.16
CA ALA A 46 -20.92 7.63 15.56
C ALA A 46 -19.98 6.55 16.13
N MET A 47 -20.04 5.32 15.60
CA MET A 47 -19.17 4.22 16.01
C MET A 47 -17.73 4.42 15.54
N SER A 48 -17.52 5.01 14.36
CA SER A 48 -16.19 5.36 13.84
C SER A 48 -15.50 6.42 14.71
N PHE A 49 -16.26 7.41 15.20
CA PHE A 49 -15.74 8.40 16.16
C PHE A 49 -15.31 7.76 17.48
N ARG A 50 -16.12 6.86 18.05
CA ARG A 50 -15.75 6.15 19.29
C ARG A 50 -14.52 5.26 19.10
N LEU A 51 -14.39 4.63 17.94
CA LEU A 51 -13.21 3.83 17.60
C LEU A 51 -11.95 4.70 17.53
N LEU A 52 -12.01 5.82 16.81
CA LEU A 52 -10.90 6.77 16.71
C LEU A 52 -10.52 7.33 18.09
N LYS A 53 -11.50 7.63 18.94
CA LYS A 53 -11.26 8.14 20.30
C LYS A 53 -10.53 7.12 21.16
N ARG A 54 -10.95 5.85 21.10
CA ARG A 54 -10.32 4.74 21.83
C ARG A 54 -8.85 4.54 21.42
N TYR A 55 -8.56 4.61 20.12
CA TYR A 55 -7.19 4.53 19.64
C TYR A 55 -6.36 5.76 20.04
N ALA A 56 -6.91 6.97 19.89
CA ALA A 56 -6.26 8.20 20.34
C ALA A 56 -5.90 8.17 21.83
N ASP A 57 -6.83 7.72 22.68
CA ASP A 57 -6.60 7.58 24.12
C ASP A 57 -5.57 6.50 24.44
N SER A 58 -5.59 5.37 23.70
CA SER A 58 -4.58 4.31 23.86
C SER A 58 -3.17 4.78 23.50
N TYR A 59 -3.06 5.75 22.59
CA TYR A 59 -1.80 6.39 22.20
C TYR A 59 -1.48 7.66 23.02
N GLY A 60 -2.33 8.04 23.98
CA GLY A 60 -2.14 9.22 24.83
C GLY A 60 -2.28 10.56 24.09
N LYS A 61 -2.94 10.60 22.92
CA LYS A 61 -3.03 11.78 22.05
C LYS A 61 -4.36 12.50 22.20
N LYS A 62 -4.31 13.84 22.25
CA LYS A 62 -5.51 14.68 22.16
C LYS A 62 -5.84 14.95 20.70
N VAL A 63 -7.06 14.61 20.29
CA VAL A 63 -7.52 14.79 18.92
C VAL A 63 -8.59 15.88 18.85
N ASN A 64 -8.35 16.90 18.02
CA ASN A 64 -9.31 17.96 17.70
C ASN A 64 -9.88 17.73 16.29
N LEU A 65 -11.13 18.14 16.06
CA LEU A 65 -11.77 17.99 14.76
C LEU A 65 -12.24 19.34 14.21
N VAL A 66 -11.92 19.64 12.95
CA VAL A 66 -12.40 20.82 12.23
C VAL A 66 -13.27 20.36 11.07
N SER A 67 -14.56 20.68 11.10
CA SER A 67 -15.49 20.35 10.01
C SER A 67 -16.60 21.40 9.90
N ALA A 68 -16.99 21.73 8.68
CA ALA A 68 -18.08 22.67 8.41
C ALA A 68 -19.49 22.03 8.54
N ASP A 69 -19.59 20.69 8.55
CA ASP A 69 -20.86 19.95 8.58
C ASP A 69 -21.45 19.84 10.01
N PRO A 70 -22.65 20.39 10.27
CA PRO A 70 -23.32 20.31 11.58
C PRO A 70 -23.59 18.88 12.07
N ARG A 71 -23.85 17.92 11.17
CA ARG A 71 -24.12 16.52 11.54
C ARG A 71 -22.85 15.84 12.03
N LEU A 72 -21.73 16.11 11.35
CA LEU A 72 -20.42 15.57 11.72
C LEU A 72 -19.93 16.16 13.05
N GLN A 73 -20.17 17.45 13.27
CA GLN A 73 -19.91 18.12 14.56
C GLN A 73 -20.70 17.49 15.70
N ALA A 74 -21.98 17.16 15.49
CA ALA A 74 -22.81 16.50 16.49
C ALA A 74 -22.26 15.12 16.88
N MET A 75 -21.91 14.30 15.89
CA MET A 75 -21.35 12.96 16.12
C MET A 75 -19.98 12.98 16.78
N ALA A 76 -19.14 13.97 16.42
CA ALA A 76 -17.83 14.14 17.02
C ALA A 76 -17.91 14.64 18.48
N LEU A 77 -18.87 15.52 18.80
CA LEU A 77 -19.13 15.91 20.19
C LEU A 77 -19.63 14.72 21.03
N GLU A 78 -20.49 13.87 20.47
CA GLU A 78 -20.95 12.64 21.12
C GLU A 78 -19.79 11.63 21.32
N GLY A 79 -18.83 11.61 20.39
CA GLY A 79 -17.60 10.83 20.49
C GLY A 79 -16.57 11.38 21.47
N GLY A 80 -16.83 12.53 22.11
CA GLY A 80 -15.94 13.16 23.09
C GLY A 80 -14.77 13.92 22.48
N PHE A 81 -14.89 14.40 21.24
CA PHE A 81 -13.91 15.27 20.58
C PHE A 81 -14.26 16.75 20.74
N THR A 82 -13.23 17.60 20.74
CA THR A 82 -13.35 19.06 20.62
C THR A 82 -13.49 19.46 19.17
N THR A 83 -14.64 20.04 18.80
CA THR A 83 -15.00 20.37 17.41
C THR A 83 -14.97 21.87 17.12
N PHE A 84 -14.57 22.22 15.91
CA PHE A 84 -14.49 23.59 15.41
C PHE A 84 -15.14 23.71 14.02
N PRO A 85 -15.91 24.78 13.76
CA PRO A 85 -16.68 24.92 12.52
C PRO A 85 -15.83 25.31 11.31
N THR A 86 -14.72 26.03 11.53
CA THR A 86 -13.80 26.48 10.49
C THR A 86 -12.37 26.53 11.01
N MET A 87 -11.38 26.48 10.11
CA MET A 87 -9.97 26.64 10.48
C MET A 87 -9.70 27.98 11.19
N ALA A 88 -10.41 29.05 10.80
CA ALA A 88 -10.32 30.34 11.47
C ALA A 88 -10.84 30.28 12.93
N ALA A 89 -11.90 29.52 13.20
CA ALA A 89 -12.42 29.33 14.55
C ALA A 89 -11.49 28.47 15.44
N TYR A 90 -10.75 27.53 14.83
CA TYR A 90 -9.72 26.73 15.51
C TYR A 90 -8.54 27.60 15.98
N GLU A 91 -8.04 28.49 15.12
CA GLU A 91 -6.91 29.38 15.47
C GLU A 91 -7.24 30.38 16.59
N ILE A 92 -8.51 30.77 16.72
CA ILE A 92 -9.00 31.72 17.73
C ILE A 92 -9.58 31.00 18.97
N GLY A 93 -9.68 29.66 18.94
CA GLY A 93 -10.11 28.83 20.08
C GLY A 93 -11.60 28.82 20.38
N THR A 94 -12.46 29.11 19.39
CA THR A 94 -13.92 29.15 19.58
C THR A 94 -14.55 27.78 19.31
N GLN A 95 -14.84 27.03 20.38
CA GLN A 95 -15.33 25.64 20.33
C GLN A 95 -16.86 25.56 20.20
N VAL A 96 -17.36 24.59 19.42
CA VAL A 96 -18.80 24.33 19.29
C VAL A 96 -19.30 23.57 20.53
N HIS A 97 -20.29 24.13 21.23
CA HIS A 97 -20.94 23.47 22.37
C HIS A 97 -22.32 22.88 22.03
N GLN A 98 -22.95 23.30 20.92
CA GLN A 98 -24.24 22.80 20.45
C GLN A 98 -24.35 23.00 18.91
N PRO A 99 -24.61 21.95 18.11
CA PRO A 99 -24.81 22.10 16.66
C PRO A 99 -26.19 22.70 16.35
N ALA A 100 -26.27 23.53 15.31
CA ALA A 100 -27.51 24.15 14.86
C ALA A 100 -28.42 23.12 14.17
N SER A 101 -29.69 23.06 14.58
CA SER A 101 -30.74 22.28 13.90
C SER A 101 -31.13 22.93 12.58
N VAL A 102 -31.16 22.15 11.49
CA VAL A 102 -31.56 22.60 10.15
C VAL A 102 -32.89 21.94 9.79
N ASP A 103 -33.96 22.75 9.75
CA ASP A 103 -35.17 22.49 8.97
C ASP A 103 -35.14 23.41 7.73
N GLU A 104 -35.42 22.84 6.56
CA GLU A 104 -35.47 23.50 5.25
C GLU A 104 -36.72 24.38 5.07
N GLU A 105 -36.58 25.58 4.48
CA GLU A 105 -37.42 26.05 3.37
C GLU A 105 -36.88 27.36 2.72
N GLU A 106 -37.13 27.49 1.41
CA GLU A 106 -36.66 28.52 0.49
C GLU A 106 -37.24 29.94 0.72
N THR A 107 -36.45 30.95 0.31
CA THR A 107 -36.64 32.43 0.20
C THR A 107 -37.91 32.93 -0.55
N PRO A 108 -38.27 34.26 -0.68
CA PRO A 108 -37.59 35.54 -0.32
C PRO A 108 -38.49 36.68 0.26
N ALA A 109 -37.93 37.76 0.85
CA ALA A 109 -38.39 39.18 0.69
C ALA A 109 -37.68 40.20 1.63
N THR A 110 -37.10 41.25 1.03
CA THR A 110 -36.85 42.60 1.62
C THR A 110 -38.17 43.41 1.64
N PRO A 111 -38.29 44.68 2.13
CA PRO A 111 -37.48 45.54 3.03
C PRO A 111 -38.32 46.31 4.11
N ALA A 112 -37.68 46.98 5.08
CA ALA A 112 -38.10 48.27 5.70
C ALA A 112 -37.27 48.54 6.98
N ARG A 113 -36.49 49.63 7.11
CA ARG A 113 -36.81 51.06 7.30
C ARG A 113 -36.69 51.48 8.79
N ARG A 114 -35.79 52.43 9.05
CA ARG A 114 -35.57 53.18 10.32
C ARG A 114 -36.85 53.89 10.82
N PRO A 115 -36.90 54.34 12.08
CA PRO A 115 -36.53 55.74 12.40
C PRO A 115 -35.72 55.90 13.73
N ALA A 116 -34.79 56.87 13.82
CA ALA A 116 -34.86 58.17 14.52
C ALA A 116 -35.00 58.05 16.06
N ALA A 117 -34.02 58.39 16.91
CA ALA A 117 -33.38 59.68 17.25
C ALA A 117 -34.04 60.41 18.45
N GLN A 118 -33.16 61.06 19.24
CA GLN A 118 -33.34 62.01 20.36
C GLN A 118 -33.41 61.37 21.77
N THR A 119 -32.41 61.54 22.66
CA THR A 119 -31.87 62.73 23.38
C THR A 119 -32.76 63.16 24.55
N GLU A 120 -32.11 63.54 25.66
CA GLU A 120 -32.58 64.10 26.95
C GLU A 120 -32.62 63.08 28.11
N SER A 121 -32.18 63.38 29.35
CA SER A 121 -31.92 64.68 29.99
C SER A 121 -30.93 64.56 31.17
N ILE A 122 -30.29 65.69 31.45
CA ILE A 122 -29.65 66.07 32.71
C ILE A 122 -30.71 66.73 33.61
N GLY A 123 -30.62 66.48 34.92
CA GLY A 123 -31.26 67.26 36.00
C GLY A 123 -31.57 66.33 37.19
N GLY A 124 -31.18 66.57 38.44
CA GLY A 124 -30.72 67.76 39.15
C GLY A 124 -31.42 67.74 40.52
N GLY A 125 -30.68 67.78 41.64
CA GLY A 125 -31.32 67.83 42.97
C GLY A 125 -30.47 67.40 44.16
N VAL A 126 -29.53 68.26 44.53
CA VAL A 126 -28.93 68.52 45.87
C VAL A 126 -29.35 67.68 47.09
N ALA A 127 -28.36 67.18 47.83
CA ALA A 127 -28.32 67.28 49.30
C ALA A 127 -26.88 67.14 49.82
N THR A 128 -26.40 68.24 50.37
CA THR A 128 -25.22 68.42 51.24
C THR A 128 -25.20 67.48 52.44
N LEU A 129 -24.00 67.18 52.96
CA LEU A 129 -23.58 67.11 54.37
C LEU A 129 -22.29 66.26 54.43
N GLU A 130 -21.14 66.91 54.51
CA GLU A 130 -20.38 67.10 55.76
C GLU A 130 -19.76 65.80 56.35
N ARG A 131 -18.43 65.88 56.51
CA ARG A 131 -17.57 65.16 57.48
C ARG A 131 -18.26 64.91 58.82
N PRO A 132 -17.69 64.10 59.75
CA PRO A 132 -16.64 63.08 59.65
C PRO A 132 -17.04 61.78 60.38
N ARG A 133 -16.27 60.69 60.28
CA ARG A 133 -16.31 59.62 61.29
C ARG A 133 -15.04 59.63 62.14
N GLN A 134 -15.24 60.08 63.38
CA GLN A 134 -14.44 59.84 64.57
C GLN A 134 -14.27 58.32 64.76
N ALA A 135 -13.08 57.76 65.00
CA ALA A 135 -12.28 57.86 66.22
C ALA A 135 -13.06 57.41 67.46
N SER A 136 -12.93 56.13 67.80
CA SER A 136 -13.08 55.64 69.18
C SER A 136 -11.74 55.08 69.64
N VAL A 137 -11.34 55.60 70.78
CA VAL A 137 -10.03 55.52 71.42
C VAL A 137 -10.03 54.28 72.30
N THR A 138 -9.07 53.37 72.11
CA THR A 138 -8.62 52.49 73.19
C THR A 138 -7.18 52.83 73.50
N SER A 139 -7.01 53.38 74.68
CA SER A 139 -5.75 53.63 75.37
C SER A 139 -5.03 52.31 75.63
N ALA A 140 -3.81 52.16 75.09
CA ALA A 140 -2.87 51.13 75.49
C ALA A 140 -1.50 51.77 75.74
N GLN A 141 -0.96 51.47 76.91
CA GLN A 141 0.19 52.10 77.56
C GLN A 141 1.49 52.07 76.74
N ALA A 142 2.28 53.12 76.97
CA ALA A 142 3.65 53.28 76.52
C ALA A 142 4.52 52.06 76.86
N LYS A 143 5.07 51.41 75.83
CA LYS A 143 6.25 50.56 75.95
C LYS A 143 7.40 51.16 75.13
N LYS A 144 8.51 51.27 75.85
CA LYS A 144 9.84 51.79 75.54
C LYS A 144 10.29 51.55 74.10
N ALA A 145 10.78 52.61 73.46
CA ALA A 145 11.34 52.62 72.12
C ALA A 145 12.55 51.67 71.97
N LEU A 146 12.54 50.89 70.88
CA LEU A 146 13.73 50.27 70.29
C LEU A 146 14.32 51.22 69.24
N PRO A 147 15.66 51.28 69.09
CA PRO A 147 16.30 52.23 68.18
C PRO A 147 16.07 51.82 66.72
N ARG A 148 15.62 52.77 65.89
CA ARG A 148 15.59 52.64 64.43
C ARG A 148 16.99 52.91 63.87
N PRO A 149 17.48 52.14 62.89
CA PRO A 149 18.68 52.53 62.16
C PRO A 149 18.38 53.76 61.31
N SER A 150 19.20 54.79 61.47
CA SER A 150 19.23 55.98 60.64
C SER A 150 19.66 55.59 59.22
N LEU A 151 18.80 55.81 58.23
CA LEU A 151 19.26 55.88 56.84
C LEU A 151 20.13 57.15 56.70
N PRO A 152 21.36 57.05 56.18
CA PRO A 152 22.16 58.23 55.91
C PRO A 152 21.50 59.05 54.81
N SER A 153 21.37 60.36 55.04
CA SER A 153 21.11 61.31 53.97
C SER A 153 22.27 61.24 52.98
N GLY A 154 22.03 60.65 51.81
CA GLY A 154 22.97 60.69 50.70
C GLY A 154 23.21 62.14 50.25
N PRO A 155 24.38 62.44 49.68
CA PRO A 155 24.74 63.79 49.25
C PRO A 155 23.77 64.30 48.18
N PRO A 156 23.57 65.63 48.05
CA PRO A 156 22.55 66.20 47.17
C PRO A 156 22.79 65.80 45.71
N LEU A 157 21.72 65.42 45.00
CA LEU A 157 21.65 65.03 43.57
C LEU A 157 22.38 65.96 42.58
N ARG A 158 22.83 67.14 43.03
CA ARG A 158 23.61 68.11 42.27
C ARG A 158 25.04 67.63 41.96
N VAL A 159 25.64 66.78 42.80
CA VAL A 159 27.01 66.22 42.61
C VAL A 159 27.02 65.08 41.58
N TYR A 160 25.87 64.42 41.36
CA TYR A 160 25.73 63.33 40.37
C TYR A 160 25.27 63.78 38.99
N ARG A 161 24.99 65.08 38.78
CA ARG A 161 24.53 65.63 37.49
C ARG A 161 25.42 65.23 36.28
N PRO A 162 26.76 65.31 36.31
CA PRO A 162 27.57 64.87 35.17
C PRO A 162 27.51 63.34 34.95
N TYR A 163 27.38 62.55 36.01
CA TYR A 163 27.23 61.08 35.92
C TYR A 163 25.85 60.66 35.39
N LEU A 164 24.78 61.39 35.75
CA LEU A 164 23.43 61.17 35.22
C LEU A 164 23.34 61.58 33.74
N ILE A 165 24.02 62.65 33.34
CA ILE A 165 24.13 63.06 31.92
C ILE A 165 24.95 62.02 31.15
N GLY A 166 26.08 61.57 31.68
CA GLY A 166 26.91 60.51 31.08
C GLY A 166 26.16 59.18 30.94
N ALA A 167 25.42 58.76 31.97
CA ALA A 167 24.56 57.58 31.93
C ALA A 167 23.42 57.75 30.91
N GLY A 168 22.81 58.94 30.83
CA GLY A 168 21.80 59.26 29.83
C GLY A 168 22.34 59.16 28.40
N VAL A 169 23.53 59.69 28.13
CA VAL A 169 24.19 59.59 26.82
C VAL A 169 24.52 58.14 26.48
N LEU A 170 25.01 57.34 27.43
CA LEU A 170 25.28 55.91 27.22
C LEU A 170 23.99 55.11 26.95
N ILE A 171 22.90 55.43 27.63
CA ILE A 171 21.59 54.81 27.37
C ILE A 171 21.12 55.19 25.96
N VAL A 172 21.21 56.46 25.56
CA VAL A 172 20.82 56.91 24.22
C VAL A 172 21.69 56.25 23.14
N LEU A 173 23.01 56.14 23.35
CA LEU A 173 23.91 55.44 22.42
C LEU A 173 23.62 53.93 22.37
N GLY A 174 23.33 53.31 23.51
CA GLY A 174 22.94 51.90 23.58
C GLY A 174 21.60 51.64 22.88
N LEU A 175 20.63 52.53 23.05
CA LEU A 175 19.30 52.45 22.43
C LEU A 175 19.38 52.74 20.92
N LEU A 176 20.21 53.69 20.51
CA LEU A 176 20.51 53.96 19.10
C LEU A 176 21.24 52.78 18.44
N GLY A 177 22.24 52.21 19.11
CA GLY A 177 22.94 51.00 18.67
C GLY A 177 22.01 49.79 18.59
N ALA A 178 21.08 49.66 19.54
CA ALA A 178 20.06 48.62 19.51
C ALA A 178 19.08 48.80 18.34
N ILE A 179 18.58 50.02 18.10
CA ILE A 179 17.71 50.34 16.95
C ILE A 179 18.44 50.08 15.63
N LEU A 180 19.76 50.28 15.57
CA LEU A 180 20.54 50.08 14.35
C LEU A 180 20.89 48.60 14.07
N TYR A 181 21.04 47.77 15.12
CA TYR A 181 21.60 46.41 14.99
C TYR A 181 20.62 45.25 15.29
N LEU A 182 19.58 45.47 16.11
CA LEU A 182 18.57 44.44 16.41
C LEU A 182 17.60 44.11 15.27
N PRO A 183 17.16 45.06 14.41
CA PRO A 183 16.16 44.77 13.41
C PRO A 183 16.59 43.63 12.47
N THR A 184 15.65 42.75 12.17
CA THR A 184 15.81 41.66 11.21
C THR A 184 14.71 41.75 10.17
N ALA A 185 15.02 41.34 8.93
CA ALA A 185 14.07 41.27 7.84
C ALA A 185 14.12 39.89 7.20
N SER A 186 12.94 39.31 6.96
CA SER A 186 12.77 38.11 6.15
C SER A 186 12.05 38.48 4.87
N THR A 187 12.72 38.23 3.76
CA THR A 187 12.21 38.45 2.40
C THR A 187 11.90 37.09 1.78
N THR A 188 10.67 36.87 1.38
CA THR A 188 10.26 35.71 0.59
C THR A 188 9.99 36.17 -0.83
N LEU A 189 10.80 35.69 -1.77
CA LEU A 189 10.65 35.94 -3.19
C LEU A 189 9.79 34.84 -3.81
N LEU A 190 8.66 35.23 -4.38
CA LEU A 190 7.70 34.33 -5.02
C LEU A 190 7.99 34.32 -6.52
N VAL A 191 8.50 33.22 -7.05
CA VAL A 191 8.96 33.10 -8.44
C VAL A 191 8.09 32.15 -9.25
N SER A 192 7.91 32.46 -10.53
CA SER A 192 7.30 31.55 -11.51
C SER A 192 8.38 30.69 -12.17
N GLY A 193 8.29 29.38 -11.98
CA GLY A 193 9.19 28.43 -12.62
C GLY A 193 8.83 28.19 -14.09
N THR A 194 9.83 27.97 -14.95
CA THR A 194 9.60 27.46 -16.31
C THR A 194 9.63 25.93 -16.28
N PRO A 195 8.62 25.23 -16.83
CA PRO A 195 8.57 23.78 -16.81
C PRO A 195 9.66 23.15 -17.68
N ILE A 196 10.24 22.05 -17.20
CA ILE A 196 11.22 21.25 -17.91
C ILE A 196 10.91 19.76 -17.71
N LYS A 197 11.10 18.97 -18.77
CA LYS A 197 10.91 17.52 -18.76
C LYS A 197 12.06 16.84 -19.47
N GLN A 198 12.45 15.68 -18.98
CA GLN A 198 13.49 14.84 -19.55
C GLN A 198 13.18 13.37 -19.29
N ASP A 199 13.11 12.60 -20.38
CA ASP A 199 13.05 11.14 -20.35
C ASP A 199 14.46 10.58 -20.60
N ILE A 200 14.83 9.54 -19.86
CA ILE A 200 16.15 8.93 -19.94
C ILE A 200 16.06 7.43 -19.65
N THR A 201 16.83 6.62 -20.38
CA THR A 201 16.95 5.19 -20.10
C THR A 201 18.16 4.99 -19.20
N LEU A 202 17.96 4.34 -18.04
CA LEU A 202 19.01 4.04 -17.08
C LEU A 202 19.26 2.53 -17.06
N ASN A 203 20.53 2.15 -17.14
CA ASN A 203 20.96 0.76 -17.23
C ASN A 203 21.67 0.34 -15.95
N GLY A 204 21.05 -0.56 -15.20
CA GLY A 204 21.62 -1.16 -14.00
C GLY A 204 22.33 -2.47 -14.33
N ALA A 205 23.53 -2.67 -13.78
CA ALA A 205 24.25 -3.93 -13.89
C ALA A 205 25.10 -4.22 -12.64
N GLN A 206 25.36 -5.51 -12.40
CA GLN A 206 26.11 -5.94 -11.23
C GLN A 206 27.57 -5.47 -11.33
N GLY A 207 28.04 -4.77 -10.30
CA GLY A 207 29.41 -4.23 -10.27
C GLY A 207 29.66 -3.01 -11.16
N ALA A 208 28.64 -2.47 -11.83
CA ALA A 208 28.75 -1.22 -12.58
C ALA A 208 29.12 -0.05 -11.66
N GLN A 209 29.88 0.90 -12.18
CA GLN A 209 30.09 2.19 -11.52
C GLN A 209 28.90 3.10 -11.82
N THR A 210 28.39 3.79 -10.81
CA THR A 210 27.30 4.75 -10.98
C THR A 210 27.82 5.99 -11.71
N SER A 211 27.61 6.06 -13.03
CA SER A 211 28.09 7.15 -13.87
C SER A 211 27.29 7.24 -15.17
N GLY A 212 27.03 8.47 -15.62
CA GLY A 212 26.18 8.73 -16.79
C GLY A 212 24.81 8.08 -16.60
N ASP A 213 24.49 7.14 -17.48
CA ASP A 213 23.19 6.49 -17.52
C ASP A 213 23.23 5.11 -16.82
N GLN A 214 24.33 4.77 -16.15
CA GLN A 214 24.55 3.47 -15.52
C GLN A 214 24.55 3.55 -14.00
N PHE A 215 24.05 2.49 -13.35
CA PHE A 215 24.07 2.37 -11.89
C PHE A 215 24.35 0.93 -11.42
N ALA A 216 24.89 0.83 -10.20
CA ALA A 216 25.19 -0.46 -9.59
C ALA A 216 23.92 -1.21 -9.16
N THR A 217 23.87 -2.51 -9.45
CA THR A 217 22.82 -3.42 -8.99
C THR A 217 23.40 -4.63 -8.27
N GLN A 218 22.51 -5.43 -7.66
CA GLN A 218 22.84 -6.71 -7.05
C GLN A 218 21.74 -7.73 -7.40
N ALA A 219 22.12 -8.88 -7.95
CA ALA A 219 21.20 -10.00 -8.15
C ALA A 219 20.94 -10.70 -6.80
N VAL A 220 19.67 -11.03 -6.54
CA VAL A 220 19.24 -11.79 -5.37
C VAL A 220 18.34 -12.94 -5.81
N HIS A 221 18.50 -14.09 -5.16
CA HIS A 221 17.72 -15.30 -5.40
C HIS A 221 17.24 -15.87 -4.08
N ALA A 222 16.01 -16.39 -4.03
CA ALA A 222 15.51 -17.14 -2.89
C ALA A 222 14.67 -18.32 -3.38
N SER A 223 14.76 -19.44 -2.66
CA SER A 223 14.08 -20.67 -3.00
C SER A 223 13.72 -21.47 -1.74
N GLN A 224 12.55 -22.09 -1.77
CA GLN A 224 12.13 -23.12 -0.83
C GLN A 224 11.67 -24.34 -1.61
N GLN A 225 11.93 -25.52 -1.04
CA GLN A 225 11.57 -26.79 -1.64
C GLN A 225 11.02 -27.72 -0.57
N GLN A 226 9.93 -28.41 -0.91
CA GLN A 226 9.30 -29.40 -0.05
C GLN A 226 8.70 -30.53 -0.89
N SER A 227 8.80 -31.77 -0.40
CA SER A 227 8.10 -32.92 -0.97
C SER A 227 6.89 -33.27 -0.11
N LEU A 228 5.72 -33.36 -0.74
CA LEU A 228 4.44 -33.63 -0.08
C LEU A 228 3.75 -34.84 -0.73
N PRO A 229 3.00 -35.64 0.06
CA PRO A 229 2.18 -36.70 -0.50
C PRO A 229 1.01 -36.11 -1.30
N GLY A 230 0.69 -36.72 -2.43
CA GLY A 230 -0.49 -36.47 -3.24
C GLY A 230 -1.31 -37.75 -3.46
N THR A 231 -2.60 -37.59 -3.67
CA THR A 231 -3.53 -38.71 -3.93
C THR A 231 -4.08 -38.61 -5.33
N ALA A 232 -4.05 -39.71 -6.07
CA ALA A 232 -4.68 -39.78 -7.39
C ALA A 232 -6.20 -39.86 -7.21
N THR A 233 -6.96 -39.07 -7.96
CA THR A 233 -8.43 -39.00 -7.77
C THR A 233 -9.24 -39.42 -8.99
N ASN A 234 -8.63 -39.52 -10.18
CA ASN A 234 -9.37 -39.91 -11.38
C ASN A 234 -9.68 -41.41 -11.39
N GLN A 235 -10.95 -41.77 -11.53
CA GLN A 235 -11.38 -43.16 -11.67
C GLN A 235 -11.59 -43.52 -13.15
N LYS A 236 -10.88 -44.55 -13.62
CA LYS A 236 -10.96 -45.08 -14.98
C LYS A 236 -11.47 -46.52 -14.96
N GLN A 237 -12.54 -46.80 -15.71
CA GLN A 237 -13.01 -48.17 -15.90
C GLN A 237 -12.09 -48.92 -16.87
N ILE A 238 -11.60 -50.08 -16.44
CA ILE A 238 -10.85 -51.02 -17.26
C ILE A 238 -11.80 -52.15 -17.64
N ALA A 239 -11.98 -52.34 -18.94
CA ALA A 239 -12.88 -53.34 -19.48
C ALA A 239 -12.41 -54.76 -19.12
N ALA A 240 -13.38 -55.66 -19.01
CA ALA A 240 -13.12 -57.08 -18.83
C ALA A 240 -12.33 -57.65 -20.02
N VAL A 241 -11.48 -58.64 -19.76
CA VAL A 241 -10.73 -59.38 -20.79
C VAL A 241 -11.40 -60.74 -20.98
N ALA A 242 -11.60 -61.14 -22.23
CA ALA A 242 -12.17 -62.44 -22.57
C ALA A 242 -11.14 -63.55 -22.38
N ALA A 243 -11.56 -64.65 -21.76
CA ALA A 243 -10.75 -65.85 -21.68
C ALA A 243 -10.56 -66.47 -23.06
N SER A 244 -9.40 -67.08 -23.28
CA SER A 244 -9.06 -67.77 -24.53
C SER A 244 -8.53 -69.17 -24.23
N GLY A 245 -8.64 -70.04 -25.22
CA GLY A 245 -8.15 -71.41 -25.13
C GLY A 245 -8.35 -72.15 -26.45
N SER A 246 -8.40 -73.47 -26.37
CA SER A 246 -8.62 -74.34 -27.52
C SER A 246 -9.57 -75.47 -27.16
N VAL A 247 -10.47 -75.78 -28.09
CA VAL A 247 -11.30 -76.99 -28.03
C VAL A 247 -10.87 -77.96 -29.10
N THR A 248 -11.06 -79.24 -28.84
CA THR A 248 -10.87 -80.33 -29.79
C THR A 248 -12.24 -80.87 -30.16
N PHE A 249 -12.58 -80.78 -31.44
CA PHE A 249 -13.74 -81.44 -32.00
C PHE A 249 -13.37 -82.87 -32.41
N SER A 250 -14.29 -83.80 -32.24
CA SER A 250 -14.15 -85.20 -32.66
C SER A 250 -15.38 -85.64 -33.44
N LEU A 251 -15.19 -86.19 -34.63
CA LEU A 251 -16.23 -86.75 -35.47
C LEU A 251 -15.99 -88.25 -35.63
N SER A 252 -16.99 -89.07 -35.28
CA SER A 252 -16.91 -90.54 -35.38
C SER A 252 -18.05 -91.10 -36.23
N CYS A 253 -17.94 -90.99 -37.56
CA CYS A 253 -18.90 -91.61 -38.46
C CYS A 253 -18.29 -92.00 -39.80
N PHE A 254 -18.76 -93.12 -40.38
CA PHE A 254 -18.09 -93.86 -41.47
C PHE A 254 -17.97 -93.09 -42.79
N LEU A 255 -18.95 -92.25 -43.15
CA LEU A 255 -19.00 -91.47 -44.40
C LEU A 255 -19.70 -90.12 -44.18
N CYS A 256 -19.13 -89.27 -43.33
CA CYS A 256 -19.60 -87.90 -43.10
C CYS A 256 -18.48 -86.87 -43.28
N MET A 257 -18.91 -85.67 -43.62
CA MET A 257 -18.07 -84.49 -43.69
C MET A 257 -18.82 -83.36 -42.96
N GLU A 258 -18.26 -82.89 -41.87
CA GLU A 258 -18.88 -81.85 -41.03
C GLU A 258 -18.04 -80.56 -41.10
N PRO A 259 -18.53 -79.51 -41.80
CA PRO A 259 -17.87 -78.22 -41.83
C PRO A 259 -18.22 -77.41 -40.58
N LEU A 260 -17.22 -77.15 -39.73
CA LEU A 260 -17.34 -76.28 -38.57
C LEU A 260 -16.97 -74.84 -38.96
N PRO A 261 -17.91 -73.89 -38.96
CA PRO A 261 -17.62 -72.50 -39.33
C PRO A 261 -16.85 -71.78 -38.22
N LYS A 262 -16.12 -70.72 -38.60
CA LYS A 262 -15.64 -69.73 -37.63
C LYS A 262 -16.85 -69.05 -36.98
N GLY A 263 -16.81 -68.86 -35.67
CA GLY A 263 -17.90 -68.28 -34.90
C GLY A 263 -18.91 -69.30 -34.38
N LEU A 264 -18.72 -70.60 -34.68
CA LEU A 264 -19.48 -71.67 -34.03
C LEU A 264 -19.35 -71.56 -32.51
N VAL A 265 -20.48 -71.67 -31.81
CA VAL A 265 -20.55 -71.48 -30.36
C VAL A 265 -20.46 -72.83 -29.65
N VAL A 266 -19.59 -72.90 -28.66
CA VAL A 266 -19.41 -74.05 -27.76
C VAL A 266 -19.59 -73.60 -26.33
N GLU A 267 -20.14 -74.48 -25.50
CA GLU A 267 -20.59 -74.15 -24.15
C GLU A 267 -20.05 -75.14 -23.13
N THR A 268 -19.97 -74.69 -21.89
CA THR A 268 -19.71 -75.59 -20.76
C THR A 268 -20.84 -76.58 -20.55
N GLY A 269 -20.55 -77.73 -19.94
CA GLY A 269 -21.56 -78.77 -19.70
C GLY A 269 -22.77 -78.29 -18.89
N ASP A 270 -22.57 -77.31 -18.00
CA ASP A 270 -23.60 -76.64 -17.21
C ASP A 270 -24.31 -75.46 -17.94
N GLY A 271 -23.83 -75.07 -19.13
CA GLY A 271 -24.35 -73.96 -19.92
C GLY A 271 -24.01 -72.57 -19.38
N SER A 272 -23.13 -72.45 -18.39
CA SER A 272 -22.82 -71.18 -17.72
C SER A 272 -21.92 -70.25 -18.55
N GLN A 273 -21.08 -70.79 -19.44
CA GLN A 273 -20.15 -70.03 -20.27
C GLN A 273 -20.22 -70.44 -21.73
N LYS A 274 -20.17 -69.45 -22.62
CA LYS A 274 -20.17 -69.63 -24.08
C LYS A 274 -18.88 -69.11 -24.71
N PHE A 275 -18.38 -69.84 -25.70
CA PHE A 275 -17.16 -69.52 -26.43
C PHE A 275 -17.40 -69.61 -27.93
N ALA A 276 -16.78 -68.71 -28.70
CA ALA A 276 -16.84 -68.73 -30.16
C ALA A 276 -15.52 -69.25 -30.75
N THR A 277 -15.62 -70.11 -31.76
CA THR A 277 -14.45 -70.59 -32.52
C THR A 277 -13.84 -69.49 -33.37
N GLN A 278 -12.50 -69.42 -33.40
CA GLN A 278 -11.78 -68.36 -34.10
C GLN A 278 -11.32 -68.77 -35.51
N LYS A 279 -11.47 -70.05 -35.87
CA LYS A 279 -11.11 -70.62 -37.18
C LYS A 279 -12.16 -71.64 -37.61
N ALA A 280 -12.39 -71.72 -38.92
CA ALA A 280 -13.20 -72.78 -39.52
C ALA A 280 -12.34 -74.05 -39.73
N VAL A 281 -12.94 -75.23 -39.59
CA VAL A 281 -12.30 -76.52 -39.86
C VAL A 281 -13.32 -77.51 -40.42
N THR A 282 -12.89 -78.43 -41.27
CA THR A 282 -13.76 -79.50 -41.78
C THR A 282 -13.25 -80.83 -41.26
N LEU A 283 -14.13 -81.58 -40.60
CA LEU A 283 -13.85 -82.94 -40.14
C LEU A 283 -14.37 -83.94 -41.18
N VAL A 284 -13.59 -84.97 -41.46
CA VAL A 284 -13.92 -86.03 -42.44
C VAL A 284 -13.79 -87.39 -41.76
N GLY A 285 -14.76 -88.28 -41.98
CA GLY A 285 -14.78 -89.64 -41.43
C GLY A 285 -13.67 -90.56 -41.99
N PRO A 286 -13.50 -91.78 -41.45
CA PRO A 286 -14.35 -92.44 -40.45
C PRO A 286 -14.16 -91.96 -39.00
N SER A 287 -13.00 -91.38 -38.68
CA SER A 287 -12.70 -90.76 -37.38
C SER A 287 -11.69 -89.64 -37.56
N SER A 288 -12.05 -88.41 -37.19
CA SER A 288 -11.15 -87.27 -37.22
C SER A 288 -11.29 -86.39 -36.00
N SER A 289 -10.20 -85.72 -35.64
CA SER A 289 -10.19 -84.71 -34.60
C SER A 289 -9.42 -83.49 -35.05
N ALA A 290 -9.87 -82.31 -34.63
CA ALA A 290 -9.19 -81.06 -34.91
C ALA A 290 -9.28 -80.12 -33.73
N SER A 291 -8.16 -79.46 -33.42
CA SER A 291 -8.09 -78.43 -32.39
C SER A 291 -8.35 -77.06 -33.00
N VAL A 292 -9.28 -76.31 -32.39
CA VAL A 292 -9.69 -74.99 -32.85
C VAL A 292 -9.56 -73.99 -31.69
N PRO A 293 -8.90 -72.84 -31.91
CA PRO A 293 -8.83 -71.79 -30.90
C PRO A 293 -10.21 -71.17 -30.66
N ILE A 294 -10.51 -70.86 -29.41
CA ILE A 294 -11.78 -70.27 -28.96
C ILE A 294 -11.54 -69.02 -28.11
N VAL A 295 -12.52 -68.11 -28.11
CA VAL A 295 -12.57 -66.93 -27.24
C VAL A 295 -13.94 -66.85 -26.58
N ALA A 296 -13.98 -66.51 -25.29
CA ALA A 296 -15.23 -66.35 -24.55
C ALA A 296 -16.09 -65.23 -25.13
N GLN A 297 -17.39 -65.46 -25.27
CA GLN A 297 -18.33 -64.42 -25.72
C GLN A 297 -18.53 -63.34 -24.66
N THR A 298 -18.55 -63.73 -23.39
CA THR A 298 -18.60 -62.82 -22.25
C THR A 298 -17.21 -62.74 -21.63
N ALA A 299 -16.66 -61.53 -21.56
CA ALA A 299 -15.40 -61.28 -20.88
C ALA A 299 -15.55 -61.33 -19.36
N GLY A 300 -14.52 -61.80 -18.65
CA GLY A 300 -14.55 -61.98 -17.19
C GLY A 300 -13.80 -63.21 -16.72
N THR A 301 -13.54 -63.29 -15.41
CA THR A 301 -12.84 -64.44 -14.79
C THR A 301 -13.68 -65.71 -14.83
N ALA A 302 -15.00 -65.57 -14.86
CA ALA A 302 -15.94 -66.69 -14.94
C ALA A 302 -15.76 -67.56 -16.20
N ALA A 303 -15.17 -67.01 -17.27
CA ALA A 303 -14.86 -67.74 -18.49
C ALA A 303 -13.52 -68.52 -18.45
N ASN A 304 -12.78 -68.48 -17.33
CA ASN A 304 -11.61 -69.33 -17.09
C ASN A 304 -12.06 -70.69 -16.57
N VAL A 305 -12.48 -71.58 -17.47
CA VAL A 305 -13.03 -72.89 -17.12
C VAL A 305 -11.93 -73.96 -17.15
N GLY A 306 -12.06 -74.96 -16.26
CA GLY A 306 -11.11 -76.06 -16.17
C GLY A 306 -11.07 -76.93 -17.44
N ALA A 307 -10.08 -77.82 -17.51
CA ALA A 307 -10.02 -78.81 -18.58
C ALA A 307 -11.27 -79.71 -18.59
N ASN A 308 -11.70 -80.09 -19.79
CA ASN A 308 -12.84 -80.97 -20.08
C ASN A 308 -14.19 -80.45 -19.56
N GLN A 309 -14.34 -79.13 -19.43
CA GLN A 309 -15.59 -78.48 -19.00
C GLN A 309 -16.44 -78.00 -20.18
N ILE A 310 -15.84 -77.70 -21.32
CA ILE A 310 -16.51 -77.29 -22.57
C ILE A 310 -16.89 -78.56 -23.33
N THR A 311 -18.15 -78.97 -23.24
CA THR A 311 -18.63 -80.27 -23.73
C THR A 311 -19.86 -80.18 -24.63
N LYS A 312 -20.44 -78.99 -24.80
CA LYS A 312 -21.62 -78.76 -25.61
C LYS A 312 -21.31 -77.89 -26.82
N ILE A 313 -21.98 -78.15 -27.92
CA ILE A 313 -21.95 -77.33 -29.13
C ILE A 313 -23.37 -76.77 -29.29
N GLU A 314 -23.49 -75.45 -29.40
CA GLU A 314 -24.80 -74.80 -29.51
C GLU A 314 -25.46 -75.19 -30.84
N GLY A 315 -26.67 -75.75 -30.78
CA GLY A 315 -27.41 -76.21 -31.95
C GLY A 315 -26.92 -77.51 -32.58
N ASN A 316 -26.10 -78.32 -31.88
CA ASN A 316 -25.67 -79.62 -32.40
C ASN A 316 -26.83 -80.62 -32.47
N GLY A 317 -27.06 -81.15 -33.67
CA GLY A 317 -28.02 -82.23 -33.93
C GLY A 317 -27.36 -83.55 -34.35
N ASP A 318 -26.03 -83.63 -34.38
CA ASP A 318 -25.27 -84.85 -34.72
C ASP A 318 -24.65 -85.47 -33.47
N ASP A 319 -25.17 -86.64 -33.08
CA ASP A 319 -24.68 -87.42 -31.94
C ASP A 319 -23.23 -87.92 -32.14
N ASN A 320 -22.73 -87.93 -33.39
CA ASN A 320 -21.37 -88.36 -33.72
C ASN A 320 -20.33 -87.22 -33.60
N LEU A 321 -20.78 -85.97 -33.39
CA LEU A 321 -19.94 -84.79 -33.24
C LEU A 321 -19.83 -84.41 -31.76
N GLY A 322 -18.61 -84.54 -31.23
CA GLY A 322 -18.25 -84.15 -29.86
C GLY A 322 -17.31 -82.96 -29.82
N VAL A 323 -17.31 -82.25 -28.68
CA VAL A 323 -16.32 -81.22 -28.35
C VAL A 323 -15.80 -81.44 -26.94
N THR A 324 -14.50 -81.18 -26.72
CA THR A 324 -13.90 -81.10 -25.39
C THR A 324 -12.81 -80.03 -25.38
N ASN A 325 -12.49 -79.44 -24.24
CA ASN A 325 -11.29 -78.62 -24.07
C ASN A 325 -10.22 -79.40 -23.28
N PRO A 326 -9.21 -80.01 -23.92
CA PRO A 326 -8.18 -80.76 -23.17
C PRO A 326 -7.41 -79.91 -22.15
N ASN A 327 -7.30 -78.60 -22.39
CA ASN A 327 -6.66 -77.63 -21.52
C ASN A 327 -7.68 -76.59 -21.02
N ALA A 328 -7.43 -76.03 -19.84
CA ALA A 328 -8.24 -74.94 -19.29
C ALA A 328 -8.20 -73.68 -20.19
N THR A 329 -9.27 -72.91 -20.20
CA THR A 329 -9.26 -71.56 -20.77
C THR A 329 -8.65 -70.60 -19.76
N THR A 330 -7.88 -69.61 -20.24
CA THR A 330 -7.16 -68.66 -19.38
C THR A 330 -7.18 -67.25 -19.96
N GLY A 331 -6.78 -66.27 -19.15
CA GLY A 331 -6.69 -64.87 -19.56
C GLY A 331 -7.97 -64.05 -19.39
N GLY A 332 -9.06 -64.66 -18.90
CA GLY A 332 -10.27 -63.95 -18.52
C GLY A 332 -10.05 -63.09 -17.27
N VAL A 333 -10.39 -61.81 -17.33
CA VAL A 333 -10.25 -60.86 -16.21
C VAL A 333 -11.52 -60.02 -16.12
N ASP A 334 -12.03 -59.82 -14.91
CA ASP A 334 -13.22 -59.02 -14.65
C ASP A 334 -12.98 -57.52 -14.88
N PRO A 335 -14.02 -56.74 -15.18
CA PRO A 335 -13.86 -55.30 -15.28
C PRO A 335 -13.49 -54.75 -13.89
N ARG A 336 -12.62 -53.74 -13.86
CA ARG A 336 -12.18 -53.12 -12.61
C ARG A 336 -12.04 -51.61 -12.76
N THR A 337 -12.22 -50.92 -11.65
CA THR A 337 -11.92 -49.49 -11.56
C THR A 337 -10.43 -49.33 -11.22
N ALA A 338 -9.72 -48.55 -12.03
CA ALA A 338 -8.36 -48.10 -11.77
C ALA A 338 -8.36 -46.63 -11.34
N THR A 339 -7.56 -46.29 -10.34
CA THR A 339 -7.29 -44.89 -9.99
C THR A 339 -6.07 -44.43 -10.76
N THR A 340 -6.16 -43.25 -11.38
CA THR A 340 -5.09 -42.69 -12.21
C THR A 340 -4.78 -41.26 -11.81
N VAL A 341 -3.52 -40.86 -11.98
CA VAL A 341 -3.06 -39.50 -11.69
C VAL A 341 -3.67 -38.52 -12.70
N GLN A 342 -4.20 -37.39 -12.22
CA GLN A 342 -4.61 -36.28 -13.07
C GLN A 342 -3.84 -35.00 -12.74
N GLN A 343 -3.76 -34.07 -13.70
CA GLN A 343 -2.98 -32.84 -13.54
C GLN A 343 -3.47 -31.99 -12.36
N SER A 344 -4.78 -31.98 -12.12
CA SER A 344 -5.40 -31.30 -10.97
C SER A 344 -4.93 -31.84 -9.62
N ASP A 345 -4.54 -33.12 -9.53
CA ASP A 345 -4.02 -33.71 -8.28
C ASP A 345 -2.66 -33.10 -7.93
N ILE A 346 -1.78 -32.94 -8.93
CA ILE A 346 -0.45 -32.33 -8.79
C ILE A 346 -0.59 -30.83 -8.50
N ASP A 347 -1.46 -30.15 -9.26
CA ASP A 347 -1.68 -28.71 -9.14
C ASP A 347 -2.28 -28.36 -7.77
N SER A 348 -3.22 -29.15 -7.24
CA SER A 348 -3.81 -28.89 -5.93
C SER A 348 -2.79 -28.96 -4.79
N VAL A 349 -1.84 -29.90 -4.85
CA VAL A 349 -0.76 -30.02 -3.86
C VAL A 349 0.20 -28.83 -3.99
N ARG A 350 0.55 -28.43 -5.23
CA ARG A 350 1.34 -27.23 -5.49
C ARG A 350 0.68 -25.98 -4.92
N ASP A 351 -0.58 -25.75 -5.24
CA ASP A 351 -1.29 -24.52 -4.90
C ASP A 351 -1.52 -24.41 -3.39
N THR A 352 -1.66 -25.55 -2.70
CA THR A 352 -1.74 -25.58 -1.24
C THR A 352 -0.42 -25.14 -0.60
N TYR A 353 0.72 -25.69 -1.03
CA TYR A 353 2.03 -25.30 -0.49
C TYR A 353 2.43 -23.87 -0.90
N ALA A 354 2.09 -23.46 -2.13
CA ALA A 354 2.43 -22.16 -2.67
C ALA A 354 1.81 -21.00 -1.89
N LYS A 355 0.62 -21.17 -1.29
CA LYS A 355 -0.05 -20.15 -0.46
C LYS A 355 0.84 -19.63 0.66
N ASP A 356 1.58 -20.53 1.31
CA ASP A 356 2.46 -20.18 2.44
C ASP A 356 3.89 -19.90 1.99
N ALA A 357 4.39 -20.65 1.01
CA ALA A 357 5.79 -20.54 0.57
C ALA A 357 6.07 -19.30 -0.28
N ILE A 358 5.11 -18.82 -1.10
CA ILE A 358 5.29 -17.59 -1.90
C ILE A 358 5.58 -16.36 -1.02
N PRO A 359 4.76 -16.01 -0.01
CA PRO A 359 5.05 -14.86 0.84
C PRO A 359 6.37 -15.03 1.61
N GLN A 360 6.70 -16.24 2.06
CA GLN A 360 7.99 -16.49 2.73
C GLN A 360 9.19 -16.24 1.80
N VAL A 361 9.13 -16.69 0.54
CA VAL A 361 10.19 -16.42 -0.44
C VAL A 361 10.26 -14.92 -0.78
N GLN A 362 9.13 -14.22 -0.86
CA GLN A 362 9.10 -12.77 -1.02
C GLN A 362 9.76 -12.05 0.17
N ASP A 363 9.47 -12.47 1.40
CA ASP A 363 10.09 -11.92 2.60
C ASP A 363 11.60 -12.18 2.65
N GLN A 364 12.06 -13.35 2.19
CA GLN A 364 13.48 -13.64 2.04
C GLN A 364 14.14 -12.72 1.00
N LEU A 365 13.50 -12.44 -0.12
CA LEU A 365 14.01 -11.50 -1.13
C LEU A 365 14.05 -10.06 -0.57
N ASN A 366 12.99 -9.61 0.11
CA ASN A 366 12.93 -8.30 0.75
C ASN A 366 14.00 -8.15 1.83
N SER A 367 14.25 -9.19 2.62
CA SER A 367 15.32 -9.22 3.61
C SER A 367 16.71 -9.11 2.97
N LYS A 368 16.93 -9.81 1.84
CA LYS A 368 18.18 -9.71 1.05
C LYS A 368 18.35 -8.34 0.39
N ALA A 369 17.27 -7.61 0.14
CA ALA A 369 17.34 -6.25 -0.38
C ALA A 369 17.84 -5.22 0.64
N GLN A 370 17.84 -5.56 1.95
CA GLN A 370 18.41 -4.71 3.02
C GLN A 370 17.89 -3.25 2.99
N GLY A 371 16.61 -3.05 2.69
CA GLY A 371 15.97 -1.73 2.62
C GLY A 371 16.25 -0.94 1.33
N LYS A 372 16.93 -1.52 0.34
CA LYS A 372 17.06 -0.99 -1.02
C LYS A 372 15.86 -1.39 -1.87
N LYS A 373 15.74 -0.79 -3.06
CA LYS A 373 14.66 -1.10 -3.99
C LYS A 373 14.88 -2.48 -4.59
N LEU A 374 13.88 -3.36 -4.45
CA LEU A 374 13.82 -4.68 -5.08
C LEU A 374 12.89 -4.62 -6.29
N VAL A 375 13.36 -5.15 -7.42
CA VAL A 375 12.56 -5.38 -8.62
C VAL A 375 12.61 -6.88 -8.93
N LEU A 376 11.44 -7.51 -8.99
CA LEU A 376 11.34 -8.93 -9.32
C LEU A 376 11.62 -9.18 -10.81
N VAL A 377 12.18 -10.36 -11.12
CA VAL A 377 12.44 -10.79 -12.50
C VAL A 377 11.20 -11.50 -13.06
N GLY A 378 10.81 -11.16 -14.28
CA GLY A 378 9.67 -11.78 -14.97
C GLY A 378 8.35 -11.61 -14.19
N THR A 379 7.64 -12.71 -13.98
CA THR A 379 6.36 -12.75 -13.23
C THR A 379 6.54 -12.83 -11.71
N GLY A 380 7.77 -12.70 -11.19
CA GLY A 380 8.07 -12.72 -9.77
C GLY A 380 8.32 -14.11 -9.19
N VAL A 381 7.86 -14.34 -7.96
CA VAL A 381 8.03 -15.63 -7.28
C VAL A 381 7.09 -16.66 -7.90
N GLN A 382 7.62 -17.82 -8.29
CA GLN A 382 6.87 -18.87 -8.99
C GLN A 382 6.98 -20.19 -8.25
N ALA A 383 5.89 -20.96 -8.28
CA ALA A 383 5.83 -22.31 -7.77
C ALA A 383 5.83 -23.32 -8.93
N THR A 384 6.74 -24.27 -8.87
CA THR A 384 6.83 -25.38 -9.83
C THR A 384 6.67 -26.69 -9.10
N ALA A 385 6.01 -27.66 -9.74
CA ALA A 385 5.77 -28.97 -9.15
C ALA A 385 6.27 -30.07 -10.07
N THR A 386 6.89 -31.07 -9.48
CA THR A 386 7.36 -32.29 -10.14
C THR A 386 6.87 -33.48 -9.34
N ALA A 387 6.16 -34.40 -9.99
CA ALA A 387 5.67 -35.62 -9.35
C ALA A 387 6.57 -36.80 -9.71
N ASP A 388 6.64 -37.79 -8.82
CA ASP A 388 7.32 -39.07 -9.07
C ASP A 388 6.58 -39.97 -10.08
N HIS A 389 5.31 -39.67 -10.35
CA HIS A 389 4.46 -40.34 -11.35
C HIS A 389 3.93 -39.33 -12.39
N LYS A 390 3.61 -39.82 -13.58
CA LYS A 390 3.06 -39.02 -14.69
C LYS A 390 1.53 -39.05 -14.66
N VAL A 391 0.93 -38.02 -15.25
CA VAL A 391 -0.51 -37.99 -15.51
C VAL A 391 -0.91 -39.22 -16.34
N GLY A 392 -1.92 -39.95 -15.87
CA GLY A 392 -2.41 -41.19 -16.46
C GLY A 392 -1.83 -42.47 -15.85
N ASP A 393 -0.79 -42.39 -15.02
CA ASP A 393 -0.24 -43.56 -14.34
C ASP A 393 -1.28 -44.15 -13.38
N GLU A 394 -1.38 -45.48 -13.35
CA GLU A 394 -2.29 -46.22 -12.48
C GLU A 394 -1.67 -46.42 -11.09
N VAL A 395 -1.83 -45.41 -10.23
CA VAL A 395 -1.39 -45.43 -8.83
C VAL A 395 -2.43 -44.74 -7.95
N THR A 396 -2.45 -45.08 -6.66
CA THR A 396 -3.35 -44.46 -5.67
C THR A 396 -2.73 -43.26 -4.96
N GLY A 397 -1.40 -43.22 -4.86
CA GLY A 397 -0.64 -42.15 -4.23
C GLY A 397 0.59 -41.79 -5.04
N MET A 398 1.06 -40.56 -4.87
CA MET A 398 2.25 -40.01 -5.53
C MET A 398 2.97 -39.08 -4.56
N THR A 399 4.23 -38.79 -4.85
CA THR A 399 5.01 -37.77 -4.13
C THR A 399 5.20 -36.58 -5.06
N VAL A 400 4.75 -35.40 -4.62
CA VAL A 400 4.90 -34.15 -5.36
C VAL A 400 5.98 -33.30 -4.70
N THR A 401 7.05 -33.04 -5.43
CA THR A 401 8.11 -32.12 -5.02
C THR A 401 7.82 -30.74 -5.59
N ILE A 402 7.58 -29.78 -4.69
CA ILE A 402 7.26 -28.40 -5.02
C ILE A 402 8.49 -27.53 -4.74
N THR A 403 8.88 -26.73 -5.74
CA THR A 403 9.94 -25.73 -5.62
C THR A 403 9.34 -24.36 -5.87
N VAL A 404 9.41 -23.51 -4.85
CA VAL A 404 8.98 -22.11 -4.91
C VAL A 404 10.23 -21.24 -4.94
N SER A 405 10.42 -20.48 -6.01
CA SER A 405 11.63 -19.65 -6.15
C SER A 405 11.34 -18.34 -6.86
N GLY A 406 12.16 -17.34 -6.57
CA GLY A 406 12.09 -16.04 -7.22
C GLY A 406 13.47 -15.42 -7.37
N ASP A 407 13.64 -14.71 -8.47
CA ASP A 407 14.81 -13.92 -8.79
C ASP A 407 14.46 -12.44 -8.71
N GLY A 408 15.39 -11.63 -8.23
CA GLY A 408 15.22 -10.19 -8.10
C GLY A 408 16.51 -9.41 -8.31
N VAL A 409 16.36 -8.15 -8.67
CA VAL A 409 17.44 -7.18 -8.81
C VAL A 409 17.25 -6.08 -7.78
N VAL A 410 18.29 -5.84 -6.99
CA VAL A 410 18.32 -4.84 -5.92
C VAL A 410 19.19 -3.67 -6.35
N PHE A 411 18.72 -2.44 -6.14
CA PHE A 411 19.50 -1.24 -6.40
C PHE A 411 19.15 -0.10 -5.43
N ASP A 412 20.05 0.86 -5.31
CA ASP A 412 19.83 2.05 -4.48
C ASP A 412 18.91 3.05 -5.21
N GLU A 413 17.73 3.27 -4.66
CA GLU A 413 16.76 4.22 -5.19
C GLU A 413 17.29 5.65 -5.17
N LYS A 414 18.12 6.02 -4.17
CA LYS A 414 18.73 7.36 -4.10
C LYS A 414 19.73 7.56 -5.24
N ALA A 415 20.44 6.51 -5.65
CA ALA A 415 21.35 6.57 -6.78
C ALA A 415 20.58 6.83 -8.08
N VAL A 416 19.48 6.09 -8.32
CA VAL A 416 18.60 6.29 -9.49
C VAL A 416 17.99 7.69 -9.50
N GLN A 417 17.43 8.15 -8.38
CA GLN A 417 16.90 9.51 -8.26
C GLN A 417 17.98 10.58 -8.50
N GLY A 418 19.22 10.33 -8.04
CA GLY A 418 20.38 11.18 -8.31
C GLY A 418 20.70 11.28 -9.79
N LEU A 419 20.67 10.16 -10.53
CA LEU A 419 20.87 10.13 -11.98
C LEU A 419 19.75 10.88 -12.72
N LEU A 420 18.48 10.68 -12.35
CA LEU A 420 17.36 11.41 -12.94
C LEU A 420 17.48 12.92 -12.72
N LYS A 421 17.88 13.34 -11.51
CA LYS A 421 18.10 14.75 -11.19
C LYS A 421 19.29 15.33 -11.96
N ALA A 422 20.37 14.57 -12.13
CA ALA A 422 21.53 14.98 -12.92
C ALA A 422 21.19 15.12 -14.41
N ALA A 423 20.41 14.19 -14.96
CA ALA A 423 19.92 14.25 -16.34
C ALA A 423 19.05 15.49 -16.58
N LEU A 424 18.17 15.82 -15.61
CA LEU A 424 17.39 17.05 -15.66
C LEU A 424 18.30 18.29 -15.57
N ALA A 425 19.29 18.29 -14.68
CA ALA A 425 20.25 19.38 -14.51
C ALA A 425 21.07 19.68 -15.77
N HIS A 426 21.45 18.65 -16.52
CA HIS A 426 22.23 18.80 -17.76
C HIS A 426 21.43 19.45 -18.90
N LYS A 427 20.09 19.43 -18.83
CA LYS A 427 19.21 20.09 -19.79
C LYS A 427 18.91 21.56 -19.45
N LEU A 428 19.38 22.08 -18.30
CA LEU A 428 19.12 23.47 -17.94
C LEU A 428 19.93 24.44 -18.81
N PRO A 429 19.32 25.55 -19.28
CA PRO A 429 20.07 26.62 -19.92
C PRO A 429 21.03 27.28 -18.92
N PRO A 430 22.19 27.80 -19.37
CA PRO A 430 23.17 28.43 -18.49
C PRO A 430 22.56 29.59 -17.70
N GLY A 431 22.96 29.74 -16.43
CA GLY A 431 22.45 30.77 -15.52
C GLY A 431 21.12 30.43 -14.85
N ASN A 432 20.62 29.20 -14.97
CA ASN A 432 19.41 28.73 -14.30
C ASN A 432 19.71 27.64 -13.25
N GLN A 433 18.76 27.44 -12.34
CA GLN A 433 18.76 26.40 -11.30
C GLN A 433 17.38 25.74 -11.18
N LEU A 434 17.36 24.46 -10.83
CA LEU A 434 16.12 23.70 -10.55
C LEU A 434 15.45 24.20 -9.27
N THR A 435 14.11 24.20 -9.26
CA THR A 435 13.33 24.45 -8.05
C THR A 435 13.22 23.15 -7.23
N SER A 436 13.45 23.24 -5.92
CA SER A 436 13.50 22.07 -5.04
C SER A 436 12.12 21.51 -4.70
N GLU A 437 11.07 22.33 -4.77
CA GLU A 437 9.74 22.04 -4.21
C GLU A 437 8.90 21.14 -5.14
N ASN A 438 9.04 21.28 -6.46
CA ASN A 438 8.12 20.67 -7.45
C ASN A 438 8.82 19.71 -8.45
N THR A 439 9.96 19.12 -8.06
CA THR A 439 10.63 18.13 -8.93
C THR A 439 9.98 16.76 -8.77
N LYS A 440 9.40 16.23 -9.84
CA LYS A 440 8.82 14.88 -9.91
C LYS A 440 9.77 13.96 -10.67
N LEU A 441 10.31 12.97 -9.94
CA LEU A 441 11.22 11.94 -10.46
C LEU A 441 10.53 10.59 -10.36
N THR A 442 10.18 10.00 -11.50
CA THR A 442 9.53 8.68 -11.57
C THR A 442 10.30 7.77 -12.52
N TYR A 443 10.14 6.47 -12.39
CA TYR A 443 10.73 5.50 -13.30
C TYR A 443 9.82 4.29 -13.45
N GLU A 444 9.93 3.63 -14.60
CA GLU A 444 9.27 2.37 -14.89
C GLU A 444 10.33 1.30 -15.19
N VAL A 445 10.07 0.07 -14.78
CA VAL A 445 10.97 -1.06 -15.08
C VAL A 445 10.66 -1.55 -16.50
N ALA A 446 11.59 -1.34 -17.43
CA ALA A 446 11.45 -1.82 -18.80
C ALA A 446 11.83 -3.31 -18.93
N SER A 447 12.90 -3.73 -18.24
CA SER A 447 13.33 -5.13 -18.21
C SER A 447 14.16 -5.44 -16.97
N SER A 448 14.13 -6.70 -16.54
CA SER A 448 14.96 -7.24 -15.47
C SER A 448 15.39 -8.66 -15.81
N THR A 449 16.61 -9.04 -15.42
CA THR A 449 17.20 -10.35 -15.73
C THR A 449 17.79 -10.99 -14.48
N LYS A 450 17.96 -12.32 -14.51
CA LYS A 450 18.53 -13.10 -13.40
C LYS A 450 19.99 -12.75 -13.11
N ASP A 451 20.72 -12.29 -14.12
CA ASP A 451 22.12 -11.87 -14.02
C ASP A 451 22.29 -10.49 -13.34
N GLY A 452 21.20 -9.89 -12.86
CA GLY A 452 21.23 -8.60 -12.16
C GLY A 452 21.15 -7.39 -13.08
N HIS A 453 20.95 -7.56 -14.39
CA HIS A 453 20.68 -6.43 -15.28
C HIS A 453 19.25 -5.95 -15.13
N VAL A 454 19.08 -4.63 -15.07
CA VAL A 454 17.77 -3.96 -15.07
C VAL A 454 17.83 -2.74 -15.96
N THR A 455 16.79 -2.50 -16.75
CA THR A 455 16.64 -1.28 -17.53
C THR A 455 15.46 -0.50 -16.98
N LEU A 456 15.69 0.76 -16.62
CA LEU A 456 14.67 1.66 -16.11
C LEU A 456 14.41 2.77 -17.13
N ASN A 457 13.14 3.03 -17.42
CA ASN A 457 12.71 4.20 -18.15
C ASN A 457 12.39 5.30 -17.15
N GLY A 458 13.30 6.26 -17.05
CA GLY A 458 13.22 7.39 -16.15
C GLY A 458 12.46 8.56 -16.75
N HIS A 459 11.59 9.15 -15.93
CA HIS A 459 10.80 10.34 -16.24
C HIS A 459 11.09 11.41 -15.19
N ALA A 460 11.84 12.43 -15.57
CA ALA A 460 12.16 13.57 -14.72
C ALA A 460 11.42 14.81 -15.20
N SER A 461 10.71 15.47 -14.30
CA SER A 461 10.06 16.74 -14.58
C SER A 461 10.18 17.68 -13.40
N GLY A 462 10.13 18.97 -13.68
CA GLY A 462 10.16 20.00 -12.65
C GLY A 462 10.14 21.37 -13.27
N PHE A 463 10.56 22.35 -12.50
CA PHE A 463 10.64 23.73 -12.93
C PHE A 463 12.03 24.27 -12.65
N TYR A 464 12.44 25.27 -13.44
CA TYR A 464 13.69 25.98 -13.20
C TYR A 464 13.48 27.49 -13.18
N THR A 465 14.40 28.18 -12.53
CA THR A 465 14.42 29.64 -12.39
C THR A 465 15.84 30.16 -12.60
N PRO A 466 16.02 31.45 -12.94
CA PRO A 466 17.33 32.07 -12.99
C PRO A 466 18.04 31.95 -11.63
N VAL A 467 19.38 31.86 -11.66
CA VAL A 467 20.18 31.83 -10.43
C VAL A 467 20.10 33.18 -9.73
N PHE A 468 19.44 33.20 -8.58
CA PHE A 468 19.37 34.39 -7.74
C PHE A 468 20.57 34.45 -6.79
N LEU A 469 21.52 35.36 -7.06
CA LEU A 469 22.66 35.63 -6.19
C LEU A 469 22.19 36.30 -4.90
N GLN A 470 21.85 35.49 -3.90
CA GLN A 470 21.26 35.98 -2.64
C GLN A 470 22.15 37.01 -1.94
N SER A 471 23.48 36.88 -2.02
CA SER A 471 24.43 37.83 -1.45
C SER A 471 24.30 39.22 -2.10
N ALA A 472 24.21 39.26 -3.43
CA ALA A 472 24.04 40.50 -4.19
C ALA A 472 22.69 41.15 -3.88
N ILE A 473 21.60 40.37 -3.90
CA ILE A 473 20.25 40.85 -3.59
C ILE A 473 20.20 41.42 -2.16
N ARG A 474 20.67 40.66 -1.16
CA ARG A 474 20.71 41.13 0.25
C ARG A 474 21.58 42.38 0.43
N SER A 475 22.65 42.53 -0.36
CA SER A 475 23.49 43.72 -0.30
C SER A 475 22.79 44.97 -0.83
N HIS A 476 21.98 44.82 -1.87
CA HIS A 476 21.23 45.91 -2.48
C HIS A 476 20.04 46.34 -1.60
N LEU A 477 19.43 45.41 -0.88
CA LEU A 477 18.30 45.67 0.04
C LEU A 477 18.67 46.45 1.32
N LYS A 478 19.95 46.64 1.63
CA LYS A 478 20.41 47.29 2.87
C LYS A 478 19.90 48.73 2.93
N GLY A 479 19.22 49.09 4.02
CA GLY A 479 18.74 50.46 4.24
C GLY A 479 17.67 50.95 3.26
N MET A 480 17.21 50.12 2.32
CA MET A 480 16.08 50.45 1.45
C MET A 480 14.79 50.53 2.26
N SER A 481 13.86 51.38 1.84
CA SER A 481 12.51 51.35 2.40
C SER A 481 11.79 50.05 2.02
N PRO A 482 10.81 49.57 2.81
CA PRO A 482 10.03 48.38 2.45
C PRO A 482 9.41 48.46 1.05
N SER A 483 8.95 49.65 0.62
CA SER A 483 8.35 49.85 -0.70
C SER A 483 9.37 49.81 -1.84
N SER A 484 10.52 50.46 -1.68
CA SER A 484 11.58 50.45 -2.70
C SER A 484 12.22 49.06 -2.83
N ALA A 485 12.41 48.37 -1.71
CA ALA A 485 12.84 46.99 -1.68
C ALA A 485 11.86 46.05 -2.38
N HIS A 486 10.55 46.23 -2.16
CA HIS A 486 9.52 45.45 -2.84
C HIS A 486 9.55 45.69 -4.36
N ALA A 487 9.63 46.94 -4.80
CA ALA A 487 9.70 47.29 -6.22
C ALA A 487 10.96 46.72 -6.89
N PHE A 488 12.10 46.78 -6.22
CA PHE A 488 13.34 46.16 -6.71
C PHE A 488 13.19 44.65 -6.86
N LEU A 489 12.63 43.97 -5.86
CA LEU A 489 12.44 42.52 -5.93
C LEU A 489 11.46 42.12 -7.05
N GLN A 490 10.41 42.90 -7.29
CA GLN A 490 9.49 42.69 -8.41
C GLN A 490 10.13 42.95 -9.79
N SER A 491 11.20 43.77 -9.85
CA SER A 491 11.92 44.01 -11.11
C SER A 491 12.83 42.85 -11.53
N LEU A 492 13.07 41.88 -10.64
CA LEU A 492 13.87 40.70 -10.95
C LEU A 492 13.12 39.74 -11.90
N PRO A 493 13.83 39.03 -12.79
CA PRO A 493 13.19 38.14 -13.75
C PRO A 493 12.44 37.00 -13.06
N ASN A 494 11.27 36.66 -13.60
CA ASN A 494 10.41 35.56 -13.14
C ASN A 494 9.93 35.70 -11.69
N VAL A 495 9.83 36.93 -11.16
CA VAL A 495 9.22 37.20 -9.86
C VAL A 495 7.75 37.55 -10.05
N VAL A 496 6.88 36.78 -9.39
CA VAL A 496 5.43 37.01 -9.33
C VAL A 496 5.11 37.99 -8.20
N ASP A 497 5.73 37.81 -7.04
CA ASP A 497 5.53 38.67 -5.88
C ASP A 497 6.74 38.64 -4.91
N ALA A 498 6.80 39.59 -3.99
CA ALA A 498 7.86 39.66 -2.98
C ALA A 498 7.29 40.09 -1.63
N ARG A 499 7.34 39.17 -0.65
CA ARG A 499 6.87 39.44 0.71
C ARG A 499 8.04 39.85 1.61
N ILE A 500 7.93 41.01 2.25
CA ILE A 500 8.95 41.53 3.19
C ILE A 500 8.31 41.63 4.57
N ILE A 501 8.89 40.94 5.55
CA ILE A 501 8.46 40.98 6.95
C ILE A 501 9.65 41.44 7.81
N GLN A 502 9.43 42.44 8.66
CA GLN A 502 10.43 42.94 9.60
C GLN A 502 10.07 42.58 11.04
N SER A 503 11.07 42.32 11.87
CA SER A 503 10.92 41.97 13.28
C SER A 503 12.03 42.63 14.12
N PRO A 504 11.74 43.15 15.33
CA PRO A 504 10.47 43.09 16.07
C PRO A 504 9.45 44.20 15.73
N TYR A 505 9.86 45.26 15.05
CA TYR A 505 9.01 46.38 14.64
C TYR A 505 9.23 46.71 13.15
N GLY A 506 8.21 47.25 12.48
CA GLY A 506 8.31 47.72 11.09
C GLY A 506 8.95 49.11 11.01
N LEU A 507 10.26 49.16 10.76
CA LEU A 507 10.98 50.40 10.57
C LEU A 507 10.77 50.93 9.12
N PRO A 508 10.93 52.25 8.89
CA PRO A 508 10.79 52.80 7.54
C PRO A 508 11.95 52.41 6.61
N TRP A 509 12.98 51.72 7.13
CA TRP A 509 14.10 51.15 6.38
C TRP A 509 14.34 49.69 6.76
N LEU A 510 14.95 48.93 5.85
CA LEU A 510 15.44 47.57 6.08
C LEU A 510 16.75 47.58 6.87
N PRO A 511 17.08 46.50 7.61
CA PRO A 511 18.32 46.41 8.37
C PRO A 511 19.55 46.80 7.55
N LEU A 512 20.43 47.61 8.14
CA LEU A 512 21.64 48.10 7.45
C LEU A 512 22.67 47.00 7.21
N PHE A 513 22.55 45.87 7.91
CA PHE A 513 23.44 44.72 7.80
C PHE A 513 22.78 43.60 7.01
N SER A 514 23.42 43.14 5.94
CA SER A 514 22.91 42.04 5.10
C SER A 514 22.79 40.72 5.86
N SER A 515 23.56 40.53 6.92
CA SER A 515 23.45 39.37 7.82
C SER A 515 22.11 39.31 8.56
N ARG A 516 21.39 40.45 8.65
CA ARG A 516 20.06 40.56 9.25
C ARG A 516 18.92 40.49 8.23
N ILE A 517 19.24 40.28 6.96
CA ILE A 517 18.26 40.09 5.88
C ILE A 517 18.33 38.63 5.42
N SER A 518 17.27 37.88 5.69
CA SER A 518 17.11 36.51 5.20
C SER A 518 16.33 36.54 3.88
N LEU A 519 16.80 35.81 2.87
CA LEU A 519 16.11 35.67 1.59
C LEU A 519 15.72 34.21 1.40
N LYS A 520 14.42 33.95 1.27
CA LYS A 520 13.84 32.67 0.88
C LYS A 520 13.24 32.80 -0.51
N ILE A 521 13.44 31.81 -1.36
CA ILE A 521 12.85 31.77 -2.70
C ILE A 521 11.82 30.65 -2.67
N GLN A 522 10.58 30.98 -3.01
CA GLN A 522 9.46 30.05 -3.07
C GLN A 522 8.87 30.08 -4.46
N GLU A 523 8.61 28.91 -5.01
CA GLU A 523 7.90 28.80 -6.27
C GLU A 523 6.40 28.92 -6.00
N VAL A 524 5.72 29.77 -6.77
CA VAL A 524 4.26 29.80 -6.79
C VAL A 524 3.81 28.94 -7.95
N ALA A 525 3.11 27.85 -7.67
CA ALA A 525 2.37 27.14 -8.69
C ALA A 525 1.43 28.14 -9.36
N SER A 526 1.67 28.46 -10.62
CA SER A 526 0.73 29.31 -11.37
C SER A 526 -0.66 28.65 -11.27
N PRO A 527 -1.73 29.38 -10.89
CA PRO A 527 -3.06 28.83 -11.05
C PRO A 527 -3.19 28.48 -12.53
N SER A 528 -3.47 27.22 -12.80
CA SER A 528 -3.87 26.75 -14.12
C SER A 528 -4.91 27.73 -14.65
N SER A 529 -4.57 28.46 -15.71
CA SER A 529 -5.55 29.19 -16.49
C SER A 529 -6.48 28.15 -17.10
N SER A 530 -7.60 27.90 -16.43
CA SER A 530 -8.71 27.10 -16.92
C SER A 530 -9.38 27.75 -18.12
#